data_AF-A0A838RF32-F1
#
_entry.id   AF-A0A838RF32-F1
#
_cell.length_a   1.000
_cell.length_b   1.000
_cell.length_c   1.000
_cell.angle_alpha   90.00
_cell.angle_beta   90.00
_cell.angle_gamma   90.00
#
_symmetry.space_group_name_H-M   'P 1'
#
loop_
_entity.id
_entity.type
_entity.pdbx_description
1 polymer ?
#
loop_
_entity_poly.entity_id
_entity_poly.type
_entity_poly.pdbx_seq_one_letter_code
_entity_poly.pdbx_strand_id
1 'polypeptide(L)'
;MRATKLIPAWRGESHWLSPFFALLMGVGLAWLIATLPLAVAALLVLGTIFVVLVLAQPRWGLYMLPFAVPFGSLREVTIGPATVGGTEALLALFLVAWVARGVARRELRLARPPLLGAIALWYGVMLLSTLQSLSLAASLKELVKWGETFALYAVAAQELRRRDIAIVVATTLAAGVLAATEGIYQA
;
A
#
# COMPACT_ATOMS: atom_id res chain seq x y z
N MET A 1 38.21 -37.40 37.89
CA MET A 1 38.37 -35.93 37.93
C MET A 1 37.53 -35.31 36.82
N ARG A 2 36.53 -34.49 37.18
CA ARG A 2 35.52 -33.92 36.25
C ARG A 2 36.09 -32.71 35.51
N ALA A 3 36.09 -32.77 34.19
CA ALA A 3 36.32 -31.62 33.32
C ALA A 3 34.97 -30.95 33.01
N THR A 4 34.62 -29.92 33.78
CA THR A 4 33.46 -29.07 33.51
C THR A 4 33.91 -27.92 32.61
N LYS A 5 33.78 -28.07 31.29
CA LYS A 5 33.96 -26.95 30.36
C LYS A 5 32.75 -26.03 30.46
N LEU A 6 32.99 -24.84 30.98
CA LEU A 6 32.05 -23.72 31.08
C LEU A 6 31.57 -23.33 29.68
N ILE A 7 30.25 -23.28 29.50
CA ILE A 7 29.58 -22.69 28.35
C ILE A 7 29.73 -21.17 28.48
N PRO A 8 30.34 -20.44 27.52
CA PRO A 8 30.30 -18.99 27.54
C PRO A 8 28.87 -18.54 27.22
N ALA A 9 28.26 -17.83 28.16
CA ALA A 9 26.98 -17.18 27.98
C ALA A 9 27.10 -16.13 26.87
N TRP A 10 26.49 -16.40 25.72
CA TRP A 10 26.21 -15.41 24.69
C TRP A 10 25.20 -14.38 25.22
N ARG A 11 25.68 -13.41 26.00
CA ARG A 11 24.92 -12.24 26.39
C ARG A 11 25.20 -11.15 25.36
N GLY A 12 24.49 -11.21 24.24
CA GLY A 12 24.52 -10.17 23.23
C GLY A 12 23.85 -8.92 23.79
N GLU A 13 24.63 -8.05 24.43
CA GLU A 13 24.18 -6.70 24.76
C GLU A 13 23.95 -5.96 23.45
N SER A 14 22.69 -5.75 23.06
CA SER A 14 22.34 -4.93 21.90
C SER A 14 22.52 -3.45 22.25
N HIS A 15 23.76 -2.96 22.21
CA HIS A 15 24.14 -1.56 22.46
C HIS A 15 23.83 -0.61 21.28
N TRP A 16 22.99 -1.05 20.33
CA TRP A 16 22.85 -0.41 19.02
C TRP A 16 22.08 0.91 19.00
N LEU A 17 21.58 1.39 20.14
CA LEU A 17 21.03 2.74 20.29
C LEU A 17 21.56 3.33 21.58
N SER A 18 22.62 4.14 21.49
CA SER A 18 23.12 4.85 22.67
C SER A 18 21.98 5.68 23.29
N PRO A 19 21.93 5.84 24.63
CA PRO A 19 20.89 6.62 25.30
C PRO A 19 20.85 8.07 24.81
N PHE A 20 21.98 8.59 24.33
CA PHE A 20 22.06 9.89 23.66
C PHE A 20 21.25 9.94 22.36
N PHE A 21 21.37 8.94 21.49
CA PHE A 21 20.59 8.86 20.25
C PHE A 21 19.08 8.72 20.54
N ALA A 22 18.71 7.90 21.53
CA ALA A 22 17.31 7.76 21.94
C ALA A 22 16.74 9.08 22.49
N LEU A 23 17.53 9.81 23.28
CA LEU A 23 17.15 11.13 23.81
C LEU A 23 16.99 12.16 22.68
N LEU A 24 17.94 12.22 21.75
CA LEU A 24 17.91 13.15 20.61
C LEU A 24 16.71 12.87 19.69
N MET A 25 16.42 11.58 19.45
CA MET A 25 15.26 11.16 18.68
C MET A 25 13.96 11.48 19.41
N GLY A 26 13.90 11.30 20.74
CA GLY A 26 12.76 11.66 21.56
C GLY A 26 12.48 13.17 21.60
N VAL A 27 13.52 13.99 21.77
CA VAL A 27 13.41 15.45 21.75
C VAL A 27 13.02 15.96 20.37
N GLY A 28 13.61 15.41 19.30
CA GLY A 28 13.24 15.74 17.93
C GLY A 28 11.79 15.41 17.63
N LEU A 29 11.30 14.23 18.06
CA LEU A 29 9.91 13.83 17.89
C LEU A 29 8.95 14.73 18.70
N ALA A 30 9.31 15.08 19.95
CA ALA A 30 8.53 15.96 20.80
C ALA A 30 8.44 17.39 20.23
N TRP A 31 9.55 17.94 19.72
CA TRP A 31 9.59 19.25 19.07
C TRP A 31 8.77 19.27 17.78
N LEU A 32 8.85 18.20 16.98
CA LEU A 32 8.04 18.03 15.78
C LEU A 32 6.54 17.98 16.11
N ILE A 33 6.15 17.23 17.16
CA ILE A 33 4.75 17.19 17.62
C ILE A 33 4.28 18.54 18.17
N ALA A 34 5.16 19.30 18.84
CA ALA A 34 4.82 20.59 19.44
C ALA A 34 4.68 21.73 18.42
N THR A 35 5.30 21.62 17.25
CA THR A 35 5.36 22.69 16.24
C THR A 35 4.48 22.42 15.02
N LEU A 36 4.16 21.17 14.71
CA LEU A 36 3.27 20.85 13.60
C LEU A 36 1.81 21.11 13.95
N PRO A 37 1.00 21.60 12.99
CA PRO A 37 -0.45 21.58 13.14
C PRO A 37 -0.90 20.15 13.47
N LEU A 38 -1.81 20.01 14.44
CA LEU A 38 -2.26 18.71 14.95
C LEU A 38 -2.66 17.75 13.83
N ALA A 39 -3.30 18.26 12.78
CA ALA A 39 -3.68 17.48 11.60
C ALA A 39 -2.47 16.85 10.88
N VAL A 40 -1.37 17.59 10.73
CA VAL A 40 -0.16 17.10 10.05
C VAL A 40 0.59 16.12 10.94
N ALA A 41 0.68 16.40 12.25
CA ALA A 41 1.27 15.46 13.21
C ALA A 41 0.50 14.12 13.24
N ALA A 42 -0.84 14.18 13.31
CA ALA A 42 -1.69 13.00 13.25
C ALA A 42 -1.53 12.24 11.92
N LEU A 43 -1.47 12.95 10.79
CA LEU A 43 -1.24 12.34 9.48
C LEU A 43 0.10 11.61 9.41
N LEU A 44 1.18 12.20 9.93
CA LEU A 44 2.50 11.57 9.94
C LEU A 44 2.51 10.33 10.83
N VAL A 45 1.95 10.39 12.03
CA VAL A 45 1.94 9.26 12.96
C VAL A 45 1.05 8.13 12.44
N LEU A 46 -0.22 8.43 12.11
CA LEU A 46 -1.17 7.44 11.62
C LEU A 46 -0.76 6.89 10.26
N GLY A 47 -0.27 7.76 9.36
CA GLY A 47 0.26 7.37 8.06
C GLY A 47 1.47 6.45 8.19
N THR A 48 2.41 6.74 9.09
CA THR A 48 3.56 5.86 9.34
C THR A 48 3.12 4.50 9.88
N ILE A 49 2.23 4.49 10.88
CA ILE A 49 1.66 3.25 11.44
C ILE A 49 1.01 2.44 10.32
N PHE A 50 0.21 3.10 9.48
CA PHE A 50 -0.47 2.46 8.37
C PHE A 50 0.51 1.89 7.34
N VAL A 51 1.54 2.64 6.94
CA VAL A 51 2.59 2.16 6.03
C VAL A 51 3.26 0.91 6.60
N VAL A 52 3.64 0.93 7.88
CA VAL A 52 4.23 -0.23 8.57
C VAL A 52 3.26 -1.42 8.58
N LEU A 53 1.97 -1.18 8.83
CA LEU A 53 0.94 -2.23 8.80
C LEU A 53 0.81 -2.84 7.41
N VAL A 54 0.82 -2.05 6.34
CA VAL A 54 0.78 -2.54 4.96
C VAL A 54 2.05 -3.31 4.61
N LEU A 55 3.23 -2.81 4.98
CA LEU A 55 4.51 -3.50 4.76
C LEU A 55 4.57 -4.85 5.50
N ALA A 56 4.08 -4.89 6.74
CA ALA A 56 4.02 -6.12 7.53
C ALA A 56 2.95 -7.09 7.01
N GLN A 57 1.81 -6.56 6.58
CA GLN A 57 0.64 -7.30 6.14
C GLN A 57 -0.08 -6.58 4.97
N PRO A 58 0.33 -6.83 3.71
CA PRO A 58 -0.21 -6.21 2.51
C PRO A 58 -1.74 -6.10 2.41
N ARG A 59 -2.49 -7.06 2.97
CA ARG A 59 -3.97 -7.01 3.00
C ARG A 59 -4.58 -5.72 3.57
N TRP A 60 -3.88 -5.00 4.46
CA TRP A 60 -4.37 -3.70 4.94
C TRP A 60 -4.48 -2.67 3.83
N GLY A 61 -3.60 -2.73 2.82
CA GLY A 61 -3.72 -1.90 1.62
C GLY A 61 -5.02 -2.19 0.89
N LEU A 62 -5.39 -3.47 0.74
CA LEU A 62 -6.62 -3.89 0.07
C LEU A 62 -7.89 -3.39 0.79
N TYR A 63 -7.89 -3.34 2.12
CA TYR A 63 -9.04 -2.81 2.87
C TYR A 63 -9.20 -1.29 2.72
N MET A 64 -8.10 -0.56 2.52
CA MET A 64 -8.12 0.89 2.41
C MET A 64 -8.30 1.41 0.98
N LEU A 65 -8.00 0.59 -0.03
CA LEU A 65 -8.19 0.96 -1.45
C LEU A 65 -9.60 1.49 -1.77
N PRO A 66 -10.71 0.91 -1.25
CA PRO A 66 -12.04 1.44 -1.51
C PRO A 66 -12.25 2.88 -1.02
N PHE A 67 -11.57 3.31 0.05
CA PHE A 67 -11.59 4.71 0.50
C PHE A 67 -10.67 5.58 -0.36
N ALA A 68 -9.53 5.06 -0.80
CA ALA A 68 -8.61 5.82 -1.63
C ALA A 68 -9.24 6.23 -2.97
N VAL A 69 -10.10 5.40 -3.58
CA VAL A 69 -10.71 5.72 -4.89
C VAL A 69 -11.53 7.02 -4.89
N PRO A 70 -12.57 7.19 -4.06
CA PRO A 70 -13.38 8.42 -4.05
C PRO A 70 -12.64 9.64 -3.49
N PHE A 71 -11.68 9.43 -2.58
CA PHE A 71 -10.98 10.52 -1.89
C PHE A 71 -9.55 10.75 -2.42
N GLY A 72 -9.15 10.03 -3.46
CA GLY A 72 -7.76 9.98 -3.94
C GLY A 72 -7.33 11.24 -4.68
N SER A 73 -8.30 11.98 -5.22
CA SER A 73 -8.11 13.26 -5.91
C SER A 73 -7.98 14.46 -4.96
N LEU A 74 -8.22 14.28 -3.65
CA LEU A 74 -8.15 15.37 -2.67
C LEU A 74 -6.76 16.02 -2.63
N ARG A 75 -5.71 15.23 -2.88
CA ARG A 75 -4.34 15.72 -3.08
C ARG A 75 -3.63 14.89 -4.13
N GLU A 76 -3.45 15.51 -5.27
CA GLU A 76 -2.71 14.96 -6.39
C GLU A 76 -1.34 15.63 -6.50
N VAL A 77 -0.31 14.83 -6.80
CA VAL A 77 1.03 15.32 -7.07
C VAL A 77 1.33 15.11 -8.55
N THR A 78 1.66 16.18 -9.26
CA THR A 78 2.08 16.11 -10.66
C THR A 78 3.56 15.72 -10.73
N ILE A 79 3.85 14.59 -11.37
CA ILE A 79 5.20 14.11 -11.65
C ILE A 79 5.36 14.06 -13.18
N GLY A 80 5.94 15.12 -13.76
CA GLY A 80 6.04 15.28 -15.21
C GLY A 80 4.65 15.37 -15.87
N PRO A 81 4.34 14.58 -16.91
CA PRO A 81 3.02 14.57 -17.54
C PRO A 81 1.98 13.72 -16.77
N ALA A 82 2.39 13.03 -15.70
CA ALA A 82 1.53 12.14 -14.94
C ALA A 82 1.08 12.81 -13.64
N THR A 83 -0.13 12.47 -13.21
CA THR A 83 -0.66 12.89 -11.92
C THR A 83 -0.85 11.64 -11.06
N VAL A 84 -0.26 11.67 -9.86
CA VAL A 84 -0.30 10.56 -8.90
C VAL A 84 -1.17 10.99 -7.72
N GLY A 85 -2.27 10.30 -7.50
CA GLY A 85 -3.17 10.51 -6.37
C GLY A 85 -2.93 9.53 -5.23
N GLY A 86 -3.81 9.59 -4.23
CA GLY A 86 -3.76 8.70 -3.07
C GLY A 86 -3.98 7.22 -3.42
N THR A 87 -4.79 6.94 -4.45
CA THR A 87 -5.09 5.58 -4.92
C THR A 87 -3.85 4.91 -5.50
N GLU A 88 -3.16 5.59 -6.42
CA GLU A 88 -1.96 5.10 -7.07
C GLU A 88 -0.85 4.89 -6.04
N ALA A 89 -0.68 5.83 -5.10
CA ALA A 89 0.30 5.71 -4.02
C ALA A 89 0.02 4.51 -3.10
N LEU A 90 -1.24 4.30 -2.71
CA LEU A 90 -1.64 3.18 -1.87
C LEU A 90 -1.48 1.84 -2.60
N LEU A 91 -1.85 1.79 -3.87
CA LEU A 91 -1.71 0.60 -4.69
C LEU A 91 -0.24 0.23 -4.89
N ALA A 92 0.61 1.22 -5.19
CA ALA A 92 2.05 1.04 -5.30
C ALA A 92 2.65 0.51 -3.99
N LEU A 93 2.28 1.10 -2.85
CA LEU A 93 2.70 0.63 -1.53
C LEU A 93 2.28 -0.83 -1.28
N PHE A 94 1.03 -1.16 -1.60
CA PHE A 94 0.51 -2.52 -1.49
C PHE A 94 1.31 -3.52 -2.33
N LEU A 95 1.54 -3.22 -3.62
CA LEU A 95 2.27 -4.09 -4.54
C LEU A 95 3.73 -4.25 -4.11
N VAL A 96 4.40 -3.16 -3.73
CA VAL A 96 5.77 -3.20 -3.20
C VAL A 96 5.84 -4.04 -1.92
N ALA A 97 4.91 -3.85 -0.99
CA ALA A 97 4.83 -4.64 0.24
C ALA A 97 4.63 -6.13 -0.06
N TRP A 98 3.74 -6.45 -1.01
CA TRP A 98 3.48 -7.81 -1.44
C TRP A 98 4.73 -8.48 -2.04
N VAL A 99 5.40 -7.81 -2.98
CA VAL A 99 6.64 -8.30 -3.61
C VAL A 99 7.74 -8.46 -2.57
N ALA A 100 8.00 -7.43 -1.75
CA ALA A 100 9.05 -7.45 -0.74
C ALA A 100 8.87 -8.63 0.24
N ARG A 101 7.64 -8.85 0.69
CA ARG A 101 7.30 -9.98 1.56
C ARG A 101 7.45 -11.32 0.84
N GLY A 102 7.03 -11.42 -0.42
CA GLY A 102 7.17 -12.63 -1.23
C GLY A 102 8.63 -13.00 -1.48
N VAL A 103 9.49 -12.01 -1.76
CA VAL A 103 10.94 -12.18 -1.90
C VAL A 103 11.58 -12.59 -0.57
N ALA A 104 11.27 -11.88 0.52
CA ALA A 104 11.81 -12.17 1.85
C ALA A 104 11.45 -13.59 2.34
N ARG A 105 10.24 -14.07 2.01
CA ARG A 105 9.78 -15.42 2.36
C ARG A 105 10.11 -16.49 1.33
N ARG A 106 10.65 -16.09 0.16
CA ARG A 106 10.85 -16.97 -1.02
C ARG A 106 9.58 -17.70 -1.46
N GLU A 107 8.44 -17.03 -1.32
CA GLU A 107 7.10 -17.57 -1.58
C GLU A 107 6.35 -16.70 -2.60
N LEU A 108 7.05 -16.21 -3.62
CA LEU A 108 6.42 -15.43 -4.68
C LEU A 108 5.68 -16.38 -5.63
N ARG A 109 4.44 -16.71 -5.27
CA ARG A 109 3.53 -17.51 -6.07
C ARG A 109 2.54 -16.58 -6.76
N LEU A 110 2.41 -16.74 -8.07
CA LEU A 110 1.35 -16.13 -8.85
C LEU A 110 0.21 -17.13 -8.95
N ALA A 111 -0.85 -16.91 -8.18
CA ALA A 111 -2.07 -17.69 -8.34
C ALA A 111 -2.68 -17.45 -9.74
N ARG A 112 -3.44 -18.42 -10.24
CA ARG A 112 -4.22 -18.31 -11.48
C ARG A 112 -5.71 -18.19 -11.13
N PRO A 113 -6.18 -17.00 -10.69
CA PRO A 113 -7.59 -16.82 -10.42
C PRO A 113 -8.43 -16.97 -11.71
N PRO A 114 -9.72 -17.30 -11.59
CA PRO A 114 -10.53 -17.75 -12.73
C PRO A 114 -10.63 -16.74 -13.87
N LEU A 115 -10.60 -15.43 -13.56
CA LEU A 115 -10.69 -14.39 -14.59
C LEU A 115 -9.31 -13.91 -15.09
N LEU A 116 -8.20 -14.48 -14.60
CA LEU A 116 -6.86 -14.02 -14.97
C LEU A 116 -6.65 -14.06 -16.49
N GLY A 117 -7.05 -15.17 -17.12
CA GLY A 117 -6.91 -15.34 -18.58
C GLY A 117 -7.78 -14.37 -19.37
N ALA A 118 -9.03 -14.14 -18.94
CA ALA A 118 -9.93 -13.21 -19.59
C ALA A 118 -9.45 -11.76 -19.48
N ILE A 119 -9.00 -11.34 -18.29
CA ILE A 119 -8.45 -10.00 -18.07
C ILE A 119 -7.13 -9.84 -18.82
N ALA A 120 -6.26 -10.86 -18.85
CA ALA A 120 -5.01 -10.81 -19.59
C ALA A 120 -5.25 -10.71 -21.11
N LEU A 121 -6.22 -11.45 -21.66
CA LEU A 121 -6.61 -11.35 -23.06
C LEU A 121 -7.14 -9.94 -23.38
N TRP A 122 -8.05 -9.43 -22.55
CA TRP A 122 -8.61 -8.08 -22.71
C TRP A 122 -7.52 -7.00 -22.63
N TYR A 123 -6.60 -7.09 -21.66
CA TYR A 123 -5.46 -6.18 -21.55
C TYR A 123 -4.52 -6.30 -22.76
N GLY A 124 -4.33 -7.50 -23.30
CA GLY A 124 -3.61 -7.73 -24.56
C GLY A 124 -4.28 -7.03 -25.75
N VAL A 125 -5.61 -7.09 -25.85
CA VAL A 125 -6.37 -6.34 -26.87
C VAL A 125 -6.18 -4.83 -26.70
N MET A 126 -6.19 -4.32 -25.47
CA MET A 126 -5.89 -2.90 -25.21
C MET A 126 -4.50 -2.50 -25.69
N LEU A 127 -3.47 -3.33 -25.43
CA LEU A 127 -2.11 -3.09 -25.91
C LEU A 127 -2.08 -3.00 -27.45
N LEU A 128 -2.74 -3.93 -28.15
CA LEU A 128 -2.82 -3.88 -29.61
C LEU A 128 -3.60 -2.65 -30.12
N SER A 129 -4.66 -2.25 -29.41
CA SER A 129 -5.46 -1.07 -29.77
C SER A 129 -4.66 0.23 -29.69
N THR A 130 -3.58 0.29 -28.90
CA THR A 130 -2.72 1.48 -28.84
C THR A 130 -2.02 1.80 -30.16
N LEU A 131 -1.82 0.80 -31.03
CA LEU A 131 -1.22 0.96 -32.35
C LEU A 131 -2.07 1.84 -33.30
N GLN A 132 -3.37 1.93 -33.03
CA GLN A 132 -4.31 2.77 -33.78
C GLN A 132 -4.84 3.95 -32.95
N SER A 133 -4.19 4.28 -31.82
CA SER A 133 -4.68 5.34 -30.95
C SER A 133 -4.44 6.74 -31.54
N LEU A 134 -5.45 7.61 -31.41
CA LEU A 134 -5.34 9.03 -31.78
C LEU A 134 -4.41 9.80 -30.84
N SER A 135 -4.23 9.32 -29.61
CA SER A 135 -3.31 9.87 -28.62
C SER A 135 -2.63 8.75 -27.85
N LEU A 136 -1.33 8.58 -28.11
CA LEU A 136 -0.51 7.61 -27.40
C LEU A 136 -0.40 7.96 -25.92
N ALA A 137 -0.30 9.25 -25.58
CA ALA A 137 -0.22 9.71 -24.19
C ALA A 137 -1.46 9.34 -23.39
N ALA A 138 -2.66 9.57 -23.95
CA ALA A 138 -3.91 9.18 -23.30
C ALA A 138 -4.03 7.66 -23.18
N SER A 139 -3.63 6.92 -24.23
CA SER A 139 -3.67 5.46 -24.23
C SER A 139 -2.73 4.85 -23.20
N LEU A 140 -1.52 5.38 -23.06
CA LEU A 140 -0.57 4.96 -22.02
C LEU A 140 -1.12 5.22 -20.62
N LYS A 141 -1.77 6.38 -20.39
CA LYS A 141 -2.41 6.69 -19.11
C LYS A 141 -3.48 5.66 -18.76
N GLU A 142 -4.32 5.29 -19.72
CA GLU A 142 -5.34 4.25 -19.51
C GLU A 142 -4.73 2.86 -19.34
N LEU A 143 -3.72 2.48 -20.14
CA LEU A 143 -3.01 1.21 -19.97
C LEU A 143 -2.44 1.07 -18.56
N VAL A 144 -1.86 2.13 -17.99
CA VAL A 144 -1.34 2.11 -16.62
C VAL A 144 -2.44 1.82 -15.61
N LYS A 145 -3.58 2.54 -15.67
CA LYS A 145 -4.71 2.33 -14.74
C LYS A 145 -5.28 0.91 -14.82
N TRP A 146 -5.41 0.39 -16.05
CA TRP A 146 -5.93 -0.96 -16.25
C TRP A 146 -4.90 -2.03 -15.89
N GLY A 147 -3.61 -1.75 -16.07
CA GLY A 147 -2.51 -2.61 -15.62
C GLY A 147 -2.44 -2.68 -14.09
N GLU A 148 -2.63 -1.55 -13.42
CA GLU A 148 -2.80 -1.43 -11.97
C GLU A 148 -3.98 -2.27 -11.47
N THR A 149 -5.13 -2.15 -12.12
CA THR A 149 -6.33 -2.94 -11.80
C THR A 149 -6.11 -4.44 -12.03
N PHE A 150 -5.42 -4.81 -13.12
CA PHE A 150 -5.07 -6.19 -13.41
C PHE A 150 -4.12 -6.78 -12.36
N ALA A 151 -3.08 -6.04 -11.98
CA ALA A 151 -2.16 -6.41 -10.91
C ALA A 151 -2.89 -6.55 -9.58
N LEU A 152 -3.75 -5.59 -9.25
CA LEU A 152 -4.59 -5.63 -8.06
C LEU A 152 -5.46 -6.89 -8.04
N TYR A 153 -6.16 -7.23 -9.12
CA TYR A 153 -6.96 -8.45 -9.19
C TYR A 153 -6.12 -9.71 -8.97
N ALA A 154 -5.01 -9.85 -9.69
CA ALA A 154 -4.13 -11.01 -9.62
C ALA A 154 -3.58 -11.23 -8.20
N VAL A 155 -3.18 -10.15 -7.52
CA VAL A 155 -2.62 -10.21 -6.17
C VAL A 155 -3.71 -10.29 -5.10
N ALA A 156 -4.82 -9.56 -5.22
CA ALA A 156 -5.90 -9.60 -4.24
C ALA A 156 -6.54 -10.98 -4.16
N ALA A 157 -6.69 -11.69 -5.30
CA ALA A 157 -7.29 -13.02 -5.32
C ALA A 157 -6.52 -14.09 -4.53
N GLN A 158 -5.23 -13.88 -4.27
CA GLN A 158 -4.38 -14.77 -3.47
C GLN A 158 -4.15 -14.26 -2.04
N GLU A 159 -4.22 -12.95 -1.82
CA GLU A 159 -4.06 -12.35 -0.49
C GLU A 159 -5.32 -12.43 0.36
N LEU A 160 -6.49 -12.28 -0.27
CA LEU A 160 -7.77 -12.25 0.44
C LEU A 160 -8.27 -13.67 0.73
N ARG A 161 -8.58 -13.91 2.00
CA ARG A 161 -9.29 -15.12 2.45
C ARG A 161 -10.79 -14.85 2.45
N ARG A 162 -11.60 -15.91 2.58
CA ARG A 162 -13.08 -15.80 2.66
C ARG A 162 -13.57 -14.78 3.69
N ARG A 163 -12.91 -14.70 4.86
CA ARG A 163 -13.24 -13.72 5.91
C ARG A 163 -12.95 -12.27 5.52
N ASP A 164 -11.94 -12.08 4.66
CA ASP A 164 -11.47 -10.75 4.26
C ASP A 164 -12.45 -10.13 3.24
N ILE A 165 -13.22 -10.96 2.52
CA ILE A 165 -14.26 -10.50 1.59
C ILE A 165 -15.31 -9.65 2.30
N ALA A 166 -15.77 -10.08 3.48
CA ALA A 166 -16.75 -9.31 4.26
C ALA A 166 -16.21 -7.93 4.66
N ILE A 167 -14.92 -7.86 5.00
CA ILE A 167 -14.24 -6.60 5.32
C ILE A 167 -14.18 -5.71 4.08
N VAL A 168 -13.71 -6.24 2.95
CA VAL A 168 -13.62 -5.48 1.69
C VAL A 168 -15.00 -4.95 1.27
N VAL A 169 -16.04 -5.78 1.34
CA VAL A 169 -17.42 -5.35 1.06
C VAL A 169 -17.84 -4.24 2.02
N ALA A 170 -17.61 -4.41 3.33
CA ALA A 170 -17.95 -3.40 4.32
C ALA A 170 -17.21 -2.08 4.09
N THR A 171 -15.92 -2.12 3.78
CA THR A 171 -15.12 -0.92 3.46
C THR A 171 -15.57 -0.25 2.18
N THR A 172 -15.95 -1.01 1.15
CA THR A 172 -16.49 -0.46 -0.10
C THR A 172 -17.84 0.22 0.13
N LEU A 173 -18.74 -0.41 0.89
CA LEU A 173 -20.03 0.20 1.24
C LEU A 173 -19.82 1.46 2.09
N ALA A 174 -18.94 1.41 3.09
CA ALA A 174 -18.63 2.56 3.93
C ALA A 174 -18.02 3.72 3.12
N ALA A 175 -17.05 3.44 2.24
CA ALA A 175 -16.48 4.44 1.35
C ALA A 175 -17.53 5.05 0.43
N GLY A 176 -18.42 4.23 -0.14
CA GLY A 176 -19.53 4.70 -0.97
C GLY A 176 -20.51 5.59 -0.21
N VAL A 177 -20.87 5.25 1.03
CA VAL A 177 -21.71 6.09 1.88
C VAL A 177 -21.03 7.42 2.17
N LEU A 178 -19.74 7.40 2.55
CA LEU A 178 -19.00 8.63 2.84
C LEU A 178 -18.89 9.54 1.61
N ALA A 179 -18.56 8.97 0.44
CA ALA A 179 -18.49 9.72 -0.82
C ALA A 179 -19.86 10.30 -1.20
N ALA A 180 -20.95 9.55 -1.00
CA ALA A 180 -22.30 10.07 -1.22
C ALA A 180 -22.65 11.22 -0.26
N THR A 181 -22.27 11.12 1.02
CA THR A 181 -22.50 12.21 1.99
C THR A 181 -21.68 13.45 1.66
N GLU A 182 -20.44 13.29 1.20
CA GLU A 182 -19.62 14.42 0.72
C GLU A 182 -20.28 15.08 -0.49
N GLY A 183 -20.75 14.28 -1.46
CA GLY A 183 -21.46 14.79 -2.63
C GLY A 183 -22.73 15.57 -2.27
N ILE A 184 -23.51 15.11 -1.28
CA ILE A 184 -24.67 15.86 -0.77
C ILE A 184 -24.26 17.17 -0.09
N TYR A 185 -23.13 17.18 0.63
CA TYR A 185 -22.63 18.40 1.29
C TYR A 185 -22.09 19.44 0.29
N GLN A 186 -21.59 19.00 -0.87
CA GLN A 186 -21.02 19.87 -1.91
C GLN A 186 -22.04 20.34 -2.96
N ALA A 187 -23.24 19.74 -3.01
CA ALA A 187 -24.32 20.07 -3.94
C ALA A 187 -25.15 21.27 -3.48
#